data_AF-A0A1Q6G1D2-F1
#
_entry.id   AF-A0A1Q6G1D2-F1
#
_cell.length_a   1.000
_cell.length_b   1.000
_cell.length_c   1.000
_cell.angle_alpha   90.00
_cell.angle_beta   90.00
_cell.angle_gamma   90.00
#
_symmetry.space_group_name_H-M   'P 1'
#
loop_
_entity.id
_entity.type
_entity.pdbx_description
1 polymer ?
#
loop_
_entity_poly.entity_id
_entity_poly.type
_entity_poly.pdbx_seq_one_letter_code
_entity_poly.pdbx_strand_id
1 'polypeptide(L)'
;MNRNRTGVKLNKLKNKINSSAPTQKQTLPAVLPPPAPKLDVADVGCKVVRKKVDSVILYEVKENELDILEKGRQSDIFLNFSIFCYSVMLTCFVSLLTSTFNNDFSKIAFFCVVVIGAIIGTILLILWWKSKDSVKDIIKIIRARKSDSD
;
A
#
# COMPACT_ATOMS: atom_id res chain seq x y z
N MET A 1 -44.85 -38.92 42.66
CA MET A 1 -43.72 -39.57 41.98
C MET A 1 -42.64 -38.53 41.66
N ASN A 2 -41.60 -38.48 42.51
CA ASN A 2 -40.27 -37.84 42.40
C ASN A 2 -40.07 -36.39 41.85
N ARG A 3 -40.09 -35.39 42.76
CA ARG A 3 -39.80 -33.96 42.53
C ARG A 3 -38.33 -33.55 42.84
N ASN A 4 -37.31 -34.32 42.43
CA ASN A 4 -35.94 -34.11 42.95
C ASN A 4 -34.79 -34.14 41.92
N ARG A 5 -35.01 -33.69 40.67
CA ARG A 5 -33.93 -33.65 39.65
C ARG A 5 -33.61 -32.28 39.03
N THR A 6 -34.40 -31.24 39.28
CA THR A 6 -34.19 -29.92 38.66
C THR A 6 -33.32 -28.96 39.51
N GLY A 7 -33.12 -29.22 40.80
CA GLY A 7 -32.27 -28.39 41.68
C GLY A 7 -30.76 -28.68 41.65
N VAL A 8 -30.34 -29.82 41.08
CA VAL A 8 -28.92 -30.27 41.13
C VAL A 8 -28.05 -29.58 40.07
N LYS A 9 -28.63 -29.09 38.97
CA LYS A 9 -27.85 -28.53 37.85
C LYS A 9 -27.51 -27.03 37.98
N LEU A 10 -28.20 -26.28 38.83
CA LEU A 10 -27.90 -24.85 39.04
C LEU A 10 -26.85 -24.61 40.12
N ASN A 11 -26.74 -25.48 41.13
CA ASN A 11 -25.72 -25.35 42.19
C ASN A 11 -24.32 -25.81 41.74
N LYS A 12 -24.20 -26.61 40.67
CA LYS A 12 -22.92 -27.04 40.11
C LYS A 12 -22.25 -26.01 39.18
N LEU A 13 -23.00 -25.05 38.65
CA LEU A 13 -22.46 -24.01 37.76
C LEU A 13 -21.94 -22.79 38.53
N LYS A 14 -22.45 -22.51 39.73
CA LYS A 14 -21.96 -21.42 40.58
C LYS A 14 -20.67 -21.75 41.35
N ASN A 15 -20.38 -23.02 41.59
CA ASN A 15 -19.18 -23.42 42.35
C ASN A 15 -17.93 -23.65 41.49
N LYS A 16 -18.00 -23.41 40.17
CA LYS A 16 -16.86 -23.57 39.24
C LYS A 16 -16.11 -22.26 38.97
N ILE A 17 -16.51 -21.15 39.61
CA ILE A 17 -15.98 -19.82 39.30
C ILE A 17 -15.00 -19.33 40.37
N ASN A 18 -15.00 -19.88 41.60
CA ASN A 18 -14.21 -19.34 42.73
C ASN A 18 -13.43 -20.43 43.50
N SER A 19 -12.24 -20.83 43.03
CA SER A 19 -11.13 -21.40 43.83
C SER A 19 -10.04 -21.91 42.87
N SER A 20 -9.06 -21.08 42.53
CA SER A 20 -7.74 -20.98 43.20
C SER A 20 -6.80 -22.16 42.88
N ALA A 21 -5.74 -21.86 42.12
CA ALA A 21 -4.51 -22.66 41.97
C ALA A 21 -3.89 -22.95 43.36
N PRO A 22 -3.08 -24.02 43.56
CA PRO A 22 -1.67 -24.01 43.14
C PRO A 22 -1.04 -25.37 42.74
N THR A 23 0.14 -25.26 42.13
CA THR A 23 1.18 -26.22 41.77
C THR A 23 1.39 -27.43 42.73
N GLN A 24 1.48 -28.65 42.18
CA GLN A 24 2.28 -29.75 42.74
C GLN A 24 2.94 -30.58 41.63
N LYS A 25 4.24 -30.86 41.83
CA LYS A 25 5.18 -31.54 40.92
C LYS A 25 4.91 -33.06 40.85
N GLN A 26 5.06 -33.68 39.68
CA GLN A 26 5.31 -35.12 39.56
C GLN A 26 6.32 -35.42 38.44
N THR A 27 7.31 -36.25 38.77
CA THR A 27 8.48 -36.62 37.96
C THR A 27 8.33 -38.04 37.40
N LEU A 28 8.79 -38.28 36.15
CA LEU A 28 9.06 -39.54 35.43
C LEU A 28 7.82 -40.37 34.96
N PRO A 29 7.82 -41.09 33.80
CA PRO A 29 8.95 -41.51 32.96
C PRO A 29 8.90 -41.12 31.47
N ALA A 30 10.06 -41.25 30.82
CA ALA A 30 10.25 -41.07 29.38
C ALA A 30 9.38 -42.06 28.58
N VAL A 31 8.30 -41.55 27.99
CA VAL A 31 7.61 -42.21 26.88
C VAL A 31 7.95 -41.40 25.64
N LEU A 32 8.67 -42.04 24.72
CA LEU A 32 9.04 -41.50 23.43
C LEU A 32 7.77 -40.95 22.75
N PRO A 33 7.71 -39.66 22.38
CA PRO A 33 6.60 -39.18 21.57
C PRO A 33 6.60 -39.92 20.23
N PRO A 34 5.42 -40.36 19.74
CA PRO A 34 5.32 -40.95 18.41
C PRO A 34 5.90 -39.97 17.38
N PRO A 35 6.57 -40.47 16.33
CA PRO A 35 7.23 -39.62 15.35
C PRO A 35 6.23 -38.61 14.81
N ALA A 36 6.54 -37.33 15.02
CA ALA A 36 5.78 -36.22 14.46
C ALA A 36 5.58 -36.48 12.95
N PRO A 37 4.41 -36.13 12.40
CA PRO A 37 4.16 -36.27 10.97
C PRO A 37 5.30 -35.56 10.24
N LYS A 38 5.91 -36.25 9.28
CA LYS A 38 6.90 -35.64 8.39
C LYS A 38 6.18 -34.54 7.63
N LEU A 39 6.28 -33.33 8.14
CA LEU A 39 6.07 -32.11 7.38
C LEU A 39 7.18 -32.07 6.34
N ASP A 40 6.86 -32.57 5.17
CA ASP A 40 7.53 -32.32 3.89
C ASP A 40 7.32 -30.87 3.43
N VAL A 41 7.33 -29.93 4.38
CA VAL A 41 7.57 -28.52 4.09
C VAL A 41 9.07 -28.45 3.88
N ALA A 42 9.49 -28.29 2.63
CA ALA A 42 10.84 -27.88 2.31
C ALA A 42 11.21 -26.70 3.22
N ASP A 43 12.01 -26.99 4.26
CA ASP A 43 12.65 -26.02 5.12
C ASP A 43 13.64 -25.28 4.23
N VAL A 44 13.13 -24.31 3.47
CA VAL A 44 13.95 -23.20 3.02
C VAL A 44 14.13 -22.38 4.29
N GLY A 45 15.00 -22.86 5.18
CA GLY A 45 15.40 -22.17 6.39
C GLY A 45 15.75 -20.75 5.99
N CYS A 46 14.87 -19.80 6.30
CA CYS A 46 15.11 -18.40 6.03
C CYS A 46 16.24 -18.00 6.97
N LYS A 47 17.48 -18.06 6.46
CA LYS A 47 18.67 -17.62 7.16
C LYS A 47 18.61 -16.10 7.27
N VAL A 48 17.89 -15.59 8.27
CA VAL A 48 17.81 -14.17 8.58
C VAL A 48 19.14 -13.75 9.19
N VAL A 49 20.11 -13.41 8.34
CA VAL A 49 21.38 -12.80 8.77
C VAL A 49 21.11 -11.34 9.08
N ARG A 50 20.90 -10.99 10.36
CA ARG A 50 20.86 -9.59 10.79
C ARG A 50 22.28 -9.04 10.89
N LYS A 51 22.71 -8.32 9.87
CA LYS A 51 23.96 -7.53 9.93
C LYS A 51 23.73 -6.27 10.75
N LYS A 52 24.73 -5.83 11.52
CA LYS A 52 24.72 -4.51 12.20
C LYS A 52 24.54 -3.43 11.12
N VAL A 53 23.50 -2.62 11.27
CA VAL A 53 23.26 -1.49 10.38
C VAL A 53 24.22 -0.39 10.82
N ASP A 54 25.11 0.02 9.92
CA ASP A 54 26.23 0.92 10.22
C ASP A 54 25.78 2.34 10.61
N SER A 55 24.58 2.76 10.16
CA SER A 55 23.96 4.03 10.56
C SER A 55 22.47 4.02 10.24
N VAL A 56 21.64 4.47 11.19
CA VAL A 56 20.22 4.75 10.95
C VAL A 56 20.09 6.26 10.84
N ILE A 57 19.74 6.76 9.65
CA ILE A 57 19.49 8.17 9.42
C ILE A 57 17.99 8.40 9.63
N LEU A 58 17.64 9.00 10.77
CA LEU A 58 16.26 9.40 11.05
C LEU A 58 16.02 10.79 10.45
N TYR A 59 15.02 10.90 9.58
CA TYR A 59 14.55 12.19 9.09
C TYR A 59 13.30 12.57 9.87
N GLU A 60 13.39 13.64 10.67
CA GLU A 60 12.21 14.21 11.30
C GLU A 60 11.40 14.97 10.24
N VAL A 61 10.23 14.43 9.93
CA VAL A 61 9.27 15.00 8.97
C VAL A 61 8.08 15.55 9.74
N LYS A 62 7.69 16.79 9.49
CA LYS A 62 6.48 17.38 10.10
C LYS A 62 5.23 16.82 9.43
N GLU A 63 4.10 16.76 10.14
CA GLU A 63 2.81 16.29 9.59
C GLU A 63 2.42 17.02 8.29
N ASN A 64 2.60 18.34 8.25
CA ASN A 64 2.34 19.16 7.07
C ASN A 64 3.22 18.78 5.85
N GLU A 65 4.45 18.31 6.08
CA GLU A 65 5.36 17.86 5.02
C GLU A 65 4.93 16.48 4.50
N LEU A 66 4.44 15.61 5.40
CA LEU A 66 3.94 14.28 5.06
C LEU A 66 2.70 14.35 4.15
N ASP A 67 1.76 15.27 4.43
CA ASP A 67 0.58 15.51 3.59
C ASP A 67 0.93 15.89 2.15
N ILE A 68 1.99 16.67 1.96
CA ILE A 68 2.42 17.12 0.63
C ILE A 68 3.19 16.01 -0.09
N LEU A 69 3.92 15.17 0.65
CA LEU A 69 4.53 13.96 0.10
C LEU A 69 3.46 12.94 -0.34
N GLU A 70 2.37 12.81 0.41
CA GLU A 70 1.24 11.96 0.03
C GLU A 70 0.56 12.46 -1.26
N LYS A 71 0.35 13.79 -1.38
CA LYS A 71 -0.14 14.41 -2.62
C LYS A 71 0.79 14.21 -3.81
N GLY A 72 2.11 14.16 -3.56
CA GLY A 72 3.11 13.85 -4.58
C GLY A 72 2.86 12.51 -5.29
N ARG A 73 2.40 11.48 -4.55
CA ARG A 73 2.04 10.17 -5.13
C ARG A 73 0.86 10.26 -6.10
N GLN A 74 -0.13 11.10 -5.79
CA GLN A 74 -1.27 11.31 -6.68
C GLN A 74 -0.86 12.05 -7.97
N SER A 75 0.23 12.82 -7.95
CA SER A 75 0.71 13.56 -9.12
C SER A 75 1.17 12.65 -10.27
N ASP A 76 1.68 11.46 -9.96
CA ASP A 76 2.13 10.50 -10.98
C ASP A 76 0.96 9.99 -11.84
N ILE A 77 -0.26 9.94 -11.29
CA ILE A 77 -1.46 9.56 -12.04
C ILE A 77 -1.82 10.60 -13.10
N PHE A 78 -1.66 11.90 -12.79
CA PHE A 78 -1.90 12.98 -13.76
C PHE A 78 -0.92 12.93 -14.92
N LEU A 79 0.36 12.59 -14.66
CA LEU A 79 1.36 12.43 -15.71
C LEU A 79 1.03 11.26 -16.64
N ASN A 80 0.71 10.09 -16.07
CA ASN A 80 0.37 8.91 -16.85
C ASN A 80 -0.89 9.14 -17.71
N PHE A 81 -1.89 9.85 -17.18
CA PHE A 81 -3.07 10.19 -17.96
C PHE A 81 -2.78 11.24 -19.04
N SER A 82 -1.92 12.23 -18.75
CA SER A 82 -1.48 13.22 -19.74
C SER A 82 -0.75 12.55 -20.91
N ILE A 83 0.21 11.67 -20.64
CA ILE A 83 0.95 10.96 -21.70
C ILE A 83 0.02 10.07 -22.55
N PHE A 84 -0.96 9.44 -21.91
CA PHE A 84 -1.98 8.64 -22.60
C PHE A 84 -2.83 9.51 -23.53
N CYS A 85 -3.36 10.64 -23.04
CA CYS A 85 -4.10 11.60 -23.87
C CYS A 85 -3.26 12.13 -25.04
N TYR A 86 -1.98 12.46 -24.80
CA TYR A 86 -1.07 12.89 -25.86
C TYR A 86 -0.83 11.80 -26.91
N SER A 87 -0.70 10.54 -26.50
CA SER A 87 -0.55 9.42 -27.45
C SER A 87 -1.76 9.30 -28.37
N VAL A 88 -2.98 9.39 -27.82
CA VAL A 88 -4.22 9.35 -28.61
C VAL A 88 -4.31 10.58 -29.53
N MET A 89 -4.03 11.77 -29.00
CA MET A 89 -4.01 13.02 -29.77
C MET A 89 -3.02 12.94 -30.95
N LEU A 90 -1.80 12.44 -30.73
CA LEU A 90 -0.78 12.27 -31.77
C LEU A 90 -1.24 11.28 -32.83
N THR A 91 -1.86 10.17 -32.43
CA THR A 91 -2.39 9.16 -33.36
C THR A 91 -3.48 9.77 -34.25
N CYS A 92 -4.44 10.50 -33.66
CA CYS A 92 -5.47 11.21 -34.39
C CYS A 92 -4.89 12.32 -35.28
N PHE A 93 -3.87 13.03 -34.82
CA PHE A 93 -3.19 14.09 -35.57
C PHE A 93 -2.47 13.53 -36.80
N VAL A 94 -1.67 12.48 -36.64
CA VAL A 94 -0.99 11.81 -37.77
C VAL A 94 -2.00 11.23 -38.75
N SER A 95 -3.11 10.67 -38.24
CA SER A 95 -4.22 10.21 -39.08
C SER A 95 -4.84 11.36 -39.89
N LEU A 96 -4.93 12.56 -39.30
CA LEU A 96 -5.48 13.74 -39.96
C LEU A 96 -4.56 14.27 -41.06
N LEU A 97 -3.24 14.17 -40.88
CA LEU A 97 -2.26 14.53 -41.91
C LEU A 97 -2.15 13.49 -43.04
N THR A 98 -2.31 12.21 -42.71
CA THR A 98 -2.05 11.10 -43.66
C THR A 98 -3.29 10.71 -44.46
N SER A 99 -4.49 10.85 -43.88
CA SER A 99 -5.72 10.38 -44.50
C SER A 99 -6.35 11.45 -45.39
N THR A 100 -6.61 11.12 -46.65
CA THR A 100 -7.52 11.88 -47.52
C THR A 100 -8.95 11.53 -47.16
N PHE A 101 -9.60 12.38 -46.36
CA PHE A 101 -11.01 12.20 -46.02
C PHE A 101 -11.90 12.66 -47.17
N ASN A 102 -12.76 11.74 -47.64
CA ASN A 102 -13.82 12.06 -48.61
C ASN A 102 -15.09 12.63 -47.92
N ASN A 103 -15.22 12.41 -46.60
CA ASN A 103 -16.36 12.86 -45.79
C ASN A 103 -15.94 13.94 -44.79
N ASP A 104 -16.58 15.10 -44.86
CA ASP A 104 -16.28 16.25 -44.00
C ASP A 104 -16.57 15.99 -42.51
N PHE A 105 -17.59 15.17 -42.20
CA PHE A 105 -17.96 14.81 -40.83
C PHE A 105 -16.82 14.11 -40.08
N SER A 106 -16.13 13.15 -40.72
CA SER A 106 -15.02 12.43 -40.09
C SER A 106 -13.84 13.37 -39.84
N LYS A 107 -13.54 14.26 -40.79
CA LYS A 107 -12.49 15.27 -40.65
C LYS A 107 -12.74 16.18 -39.44
N ILE A 108 -13.98 16.67 -39.27
CA ILE A 108 -14.37 17.48 -38.10
C ILE A 108 -14.19 16.68 -36.80
N ALA A 109 -14.63 15.41 -36.77
CA ALA A 109 -14.57 14.61 -35.57
C ALA A 109 -13.12 14.38 -35.09
N PHE A 110 -12.22 14.00 -36.01
CA PHE A 110 -10.79 13.86 -35.69
C PHE A 110 -10.18 15.19 -35.23
N PHE A 111 -10.54 16.31 -35.87
CA PHE A 111 -10.07 17.62 -35.45
C PHE A 111 -10.52 17.98 -34.03
N CYS A 112 -11.79 17.74 -33.68
CA CYS A 112 -12.30 17.96 -32.33
C CYS A 112 -11.56 17.13 -31.28
N VAL A 113 -11.27 15.86 -31.56
CA VAL A 113 -10.51 14.98 -30.67
C VAL A 113 -9.09 15.51 -30.45
N VAL A 114 -8.42 15.98 -31.51
CA VAL A 114 -7.07 16.57 -31.41
C VAL A 114 -7.10 17.83 -30.55
N VAL A 115 -8.07 18.73 -30.76
CA VAL A 115 -8.17 19.99 -29.99
C VAL A 115 -8.47 19.71 -28.51
N ILE A 116 -9.45 18.86 -28.21
CA ILE A 116 -9.82 18.52 -26.83
C ILE A 116 -8.67 17.78 -26.13
N GLY A 117 -8.05 16.81 -26.82
CA GLY A 117 -6.90 16.06 -26.31
C GLY A 117 -5.70 16.96 -26.02
N ALA A 118 -5.43 17.94 -26.89
CA ALA A 118 -4.37 18.93 -26.68
C ALA A 118 -4.64 19.82 -25.45
N ILE A 119 -5.87 20.33 -25.29
CA ILE A 119 -6.24 21.19 -24.16
C ILE A 119 -6.12 20.41 -22.84
N ILE A 120 -6.76 19.25 -22.75
CA ILE A 120 -6.75 18.41 -21.54
C ILE A 120 -5.33 17.95 -21.23
N GLY A 121 -4.61 17.41 -22.23
CA GLY A 121 -3.23 16.96 -22.07
C GLY A 121 -2.31 18.07 -21.52
N THR A 122 -2.42 19.28 -22.06
CA THR A 122 -1.63 20.44 -21.63
C THR A 122 -1.94 20.86 -20.20
N ILE A 123 -3.23 20.91 -19.81
CA ILE A 123 -3.63 21.27 -18.44
C ILE A 123 -3.05 20.29 -17.43
N LEU A 124 -3.15 18.99 -17.70
CA LEU A 124 -2.60 17.97 -16.80
C LEU A 124 -1.07 18.02 -16.74
N LEU A 125 -0.40 18.33 -17.85
CA LEU A 125 1.06 18.47 -17.88
C LEU A 125 1.52 19.64 -17.01
N ILE A 126 0.84 20.78 -17.11
CA ILE A 126 1.11 21.97 -16.28
C ILE A 126 0.87 21.67 -14.80
N LEU A 127 -0.25 20.99 -14.47
CA LEU A 127 -0.57 20.62 -13.10
C LEU A 127 0.50 19.70 -12.51
N TRP A 128 0.98 18.73 -13.29
CA TRP A 128 2.07 17.85 -12.87
C TRP A 128 3.37 18.59 -12.63
N TRP A 129 3.77 19.50 -13.53
CA TRP A 129 4.98 20.29 -13.32
C TRP A 129 4.93 21.07 -12.02
N LYS A 130 3.81 21.76 -11.75
CA LYS A 130 3.64 22.50 -10.50
C LYS A 130 3.68 21.59 -9.27
N SER A 131 3.06 20.42 -9.35
CA SER A 131 3.07 19.46 -8.24
C SER A 131 4.46 18.87 -7.98
N LYS A 132 5.24 18.62 -9.03
CA LYS A 132 6.59 18.05 -8.92
C LYS A 132 7.55 19.00 -8.23
N ASP A 133 7.44 20.30 -8.48
CA ASP A 133 8.33 21.28 -7.87
C ASP A 133 8.05 21.44 -6.38
N SER A 134 6.78 21.43 -5.95
CA SER A 134 6.42 21.46 -4.53
C SER A 134 6.98 20.27 -3.73
N VAL A 135 7.03 19.07 -4.32
CA VAL A 135 7.60 17.88 -3.68
C VAL A 135 9.12 17.97 -3.57
N LYS A 136 9.80 18.44 -4.62
CA LYS A 136 11.26 18.61 -4.62
C LYS A 136 11.72 19.62 -3.55
N ASP A 137 10.99 20.70 -3.39
CA ASP A 137 11.33 21.74 -2.40
C ASP A 137 11.28 21.19 -0.98
N ILE A 138 10.27 20.37 -0.66
CA ILE A 138 10.15 19.73 0.66
C ILE A 138 11.26 18.71 0.89
N ILE A 139 11.58 17.89 -0.10
CA ILE A 139 12.70 16.95 -0.01
C ILE A 139 14.01 17.70 0.26
N LYS A 140 14.20 18.87 -0.37
CA LYS A 140 15.36 19.73 -0.15
C LYS A 140 15.40 20.27 1.28
N ILE A 141 14.28 20.73 1.83
CA ILE A 141 14.16 21.22 3.21
C ILE A 141 14.48 20.10 4.21
N ILE A 142 13.91 18.91 4.03
CA ILE A 142 14.16 17.75 4.91
C ILE A 142 15.64 17.36 4.86
N ARG A 143 16.28 17.40 3.68
CA ARG A 143 17.69 17.09 3.53
C ARG A 143 18.61 18.15 4.14
N ALA A 144 18.27 19.44 4.03
CA ALA A 144 19.05 20.53 4.59
C ALA A 144 19.10 20.48 6.14
N ARG A 145 18.00 20.08 6.80
CA ARG A 145 18.00 19.93 8.27
C ARG A 145 19.02 18.92 8.78
N LYS A 146 19.30 17.87 8.00
CA LYS A 146 20.32 16.90 8.36
C LYS A 146 21.72 17.51 8.35
N SER A 147 22.05 18.36 7.37
CA SER A 147 23.41 18.91 7.26
C SER A 147 23.75 19.97 8.30
N ASP A 148 22.74 20.62 8.90
CA ASP A 148 22.96 21.62 9.96
C ASP A 148 23.19 20.98 11.35
N SER A 149 23.03 19.66 11.49
CA SER A 149 23.20 18.92 12.76
C SER A 149 24.51 18.12 12.85
N ASP A 150 25.37 18.20 11.83
CA ASP A 150 26.74 17.66 11.80
C ASP A 150 27.76 18.80 12.03
#